data_AF-A0A848T0P9-F1
#
_entry.id   AF-A0A848T0P9-F1
#
_cell.length_a   1.000
_cell.length_b   1.000
_cell.length_c   1.000
_cell.angle_alpha   90.00
_cell.angle_beta   90.00
_cell.angle_gamma   90.00
#
_symmetry.space_group_name_H-M   'P 1'
#
loop_
_entity.id
_entity.type
_entity.pdbx_description
1 polymer ?
#
loop_
_entity_poly.entity_id
_entity_poly.type
_entity_poly.pdbx_seq_one_letter_code
_entity_poly.pdbx_strand_id
1 'polypeptide(L)'
;MISLIAPPGALDPALVVSLQTAWGAIADAVWLSPDEAAEFHVKTIPSNFRDVQRDVSLLGVDINLLAAENRRKSLLIADMDSTMIGQECIDELAAEAGVGER
;
A
#
# COMPACT_ATOMS: atom_id res chain seq x y z
N MET A 1 -0.16 -6.09 -11.99
CA MET A 1 -1.44 -6.00 -11.25
C MET A 1 -1.38 -4.75 -10.39
N ILE A 2 -2.45 -3.97 -10.36
CA ILE A 2 -2.58 -2.79 -9.51
C ILE A 2 -3.36 -3.20 -8.26
N SER A 3 -2.87 -2.80 -7.09
CA SER A 3 -3.56 -2.96 -5.80
C SER A 3 -3.75 -1.58 -5.18
N LEU A 4 -4.96 -1.32 -4.68
CA LEU A 4 -5.31 -0.13 -3.91
C LEU A 4 -5.72 -0.55 -2.51
N ILE A 5 -5.24 0.17 -1.51
CA ILE A 5 -5.56 -0.05 -0.10
C ILE A 5 -5.79 1.32 0.54
N ALA A 6 -6.85 1.46 1.32
CA ALA A 6 -7.18 2.65 2.10
C ALA A 6 -7.60 2.24 3.51
N PRO A 7 -7.77 3.19 4.44
CA PRO A 7 -8.47 2.92 5.69
C PRO A 7 -9.87 2.30 5.44
N PRO A 8 -10.40 1.49 6.38
CA PRO A 8 -11.72 0.88 6.22
C PRO A 8 -12.82 1.91 5.90
N GLY A 9 -13.54 1.72 4.80
CA GLY A 9 -14.61 2.62 4.35
C GLY A 9 -14.14 3.85 3.58
N ALA A 10 -12.84 4.01 3.32
CA ALA A 10 -12.26 5.19 2.69
C ALA A 10 -11.89 5.01 1.20
N LEU A 11 -11.93 3.78 0.66
CA LEU A 11 -11.65 3.55 -0.75
C LEU A 11 -12.91 3.80 -1.61
N ASP A 12 -12.95 4.94 -2.30
CA ASP A 12 -14.04 5.30 -3.20
C ASP A 12 -14.09 4.37 -4.44
N PRO A 13 -15.19 3.64 -4.68
CA PRO A 13 -15.36 2.82 -5.87
C PRO A 13 -15.19 3.59 -7.19
N ALA A 14 -15.54 4.87 -7.23
CA ALA A 14 -15.40 5.70 -8.43
C ALA A 14 -13.93 5.95 -8.81
N LEU A 15 -13.03 6.00 -7.82
CA LEU A 15 -11.58 6.08 -8.04
C LEU A 15 -11.08 4.80 -8.70
N VAL A 16 -11.48 3.63 -8.18
CA VAL A 16 -11.09 2.31 -8.74
C VAL A 16 -11.53 2.21 -10.20
N VAL A 17 -12.79 2.53 -10.50
CA VAL A 17 -13.34 2.49 -11.87
C VAL A 17 -12.63 3.49 -12.80
N SER A 18 -12.34 4.70 -12.33
CA SER A 18 -11.62 5.70 -13.12
C SER A 18 -10.23 5.21 -13.50
N LEU A 19 -9.49 4.61 -12.57
CA LEU A 19 -8.16 4.07 -12.82
C LEU A 19 -8.18 2.85 -13.74
N GLN A 20 -9.17 1.96 -13.59
CA GLN A 20 -9.37 0.84 -14.50
C GLN A 20 -9.58 1.32 -15.94
N THR A 21 -10.43 2.33 -16.11
CA THR A 21 -10.75 2.92 -17.41
C THR A 21 -9.52 3.60 -18.01
N ALA A 22 -8.84 4.44 -17.23
CA ALA A 22 -7.67 5.19 -17.68
C ALA A 22 -6.49 4.28 -18.08
N TRP A 23 -6.33 3.14 -17.41
CA TRP A 23 -5.21 2.22 -17.64
C TRP A 23 -5.55 0.99 -18.46
N GLY A 24 -6.78 0.89 -18.96
CA GLY A 24 -7.22 -0.21 -19.82
C GLY A 24 -7.13 -1.56 -19.09
N ALA A 25 -7.87 -1.69 -17.99
CA ALA A 25 -7.92 -2.94 -17.24
C ALA A 25 -8.39 -4.12 -18.12
N ILE A 26 -7.80 -5.29 -17.91
CA ILE A 26 -8.11 -6.52 -18.67
C ILE A 26 -9.40 -7.17 -18.14
N ALA A 27 -9.77 -6.87 -16.90
CA ALA A 27 -10.94 -7.40 -16.21
C ALA A 27 -11.43 -6.41 -15.15
N ASP A 28 -12.63 -6.69 -14.62
CA ASP A 28 -13.22 -5.94 -13.51
C ASP A 28 -12.36 -6.02 -12.24
N ALA A 29 -12.53 -5.02 -11.37
CA ALA A 29 -11.79 -4.96 -10.13
C ALA A 29 -12.30 -6.05 -9.18
N VAL A 30 -11.37 -6.72 -8.53
CA VAL A 30 -11.67 -7.67 -7.46
C VAL A 30 -11.55 -6.90 -6.15
N TRP A 31 -12.66 -6.82 -5.42
CA TRP A 31 -12.67 -6.27 -4.07
C TRP A 31 -12.19 -7.35 -3.08
N LEU A 32 -11.07 -7.07 -2.43
CA LEU A 32 -10.51 -7.93 -1.39
C LEU A 32 -11.16 -7.63 -0.02
N SER A 33 -11.47 -6.34 0.21
CA SER A 33 -12.29 -5.85 1.31
C SER A 33 -13.13 -4.66 0.79
N PRO A 34 -14.47 -4.67 0.94
CA PRO A 34 -15.33 -3.59 0.47
C PRO A 34 -14.89 -2.24 1.02
N ASP A 35 -14.85 -1.22 0.16
CA ASP A 35 -14.51 0.17 0.51
C ASP A 35 -13.15 0.33 1.22
N GLU A 36 -12.25 -0.65 1.09
CA GLU A 36 -10.94 -0.66 1.76
C GLU A 36 -9.83 -1.15 0.83
N ALA A 37 -10.04 -2.27 0.13
CA ALA A 37 -9.00 -2.88 -0.70
C ALA A 37 -9.56 -3.48 -2.00
N ALA A 38 -8.99 -3.06 -3.12
CA ALA A 38 -9.35 -3.56 -4.45
C ALA A 38 -8.12 -3.76 -5.34
N GLU A 39 -8.20 -4.69 -6.27
CA GLU A 39 -7.14 -4.94 -7.25
C GLU A 39 -7.68 -5.16 -8.67
N PHE A 40 -6.87 -4.82 -9.67
CA PHE A 40 -7.18 -5.10 -11.07
C PHE A 40 -5.93 -5.32 -11.92
N HIS A 41 -6.12 -5.92 -13.10
CA HIS A 41 -5.04 -6.29 -14.00
C HIS A 41 -4.95 -5.30 -15.16
N VAL A 42 -3.72 -4.88 -15.48
CA VAL A 42 -3.39 -4.04 -16.63
C VAL A 42 -2.43 -4.79 -17.55
N LYS A 43 -2.53 -4.56 -18.86
CA LYS A 43 -1.68 -5.24 -19.86
C LYS A 43 -0.25 -4.75 -19.85
N THR A 44 -0.07 -3.46 -19.56
CA THR A 44 1.23 -2.78 -19.53
C THR A 44 1.28 -1.88 -18.32
N ILE A 45 2.49 -1.59 -17.84
CA ILE A 45 2.71 -0.62 -16.77
C ILE A 45 2.28 0.77 -17.28
N PRO A 46 1.36 1.47 -16.59
CA PRO A 46 0.96 2.82 -17.00
C PRO A 46 2.15 3.79 -16.92
N SER A 47 2.36 4.59 -17.96
CA SER A 47 3.49 5.52 -18.02
C SER A 47 3.42 6.62 -16.95
N ASN A 48 2.20 7.02 -16.55
CA ASN A 48 1.94 8.02 -15.52
C ASN A 48 1.74 7.42 -14.12
N PHE A 49 2.09 6.15 -13.89
CA PHE A 49 1.85 5.47 -12.62
C PHE A 49 2.39 6.24 -11.41
N ARG A 50 3.60 6.83 -11.52
CA ARG A 50 4.24 7.56 -10.42
C ARG A 50 3.51 8.86 -10.07
N ASP A 51 3.03 9.59 -11.06
CA ASP A 51 2.28 10.83 -10.83
C ASP A 51 0.93 10.51 -10.18
N VAL A 52 0.22 9.51 -10.70
CA VAL A 52 -1.03 9.03 -10.11
C VAL A 52 -0.82 8.47 -8.71
N GLN A 53 0.27 7.75 -8.47
CA GLN A 53 0.60 7.24 -7.13
C GLN A 53 0.73 8.37 -6.11
N ARG A 54 1.41 9.46 -6.48
CA ARG A 54 1.50 10.65 -5.64
C ARG A 54 0.12 11.29 -5.42
N ASP A 55 -0.65 11.49 -6.48
CA ASP A 55 -1.95 12.15 -6.38
C ASP A 55 -2.95 11.35 -5.55
N VAL A 56 -2.95 10.02 -5.69
CA VAL A 56 -3.80 9.09 -4.93
C VAL A 56 -3.37 9.02 -3.46
N SER A 57 -2.07 9.14 -3.16
CA SER A 57 -1.58 9.17 -1.78
C SER A 57 -2.11 10.37 -0.98
N LEU A 58 -2.38 11.50 -1.64
CA LEU A 58 -3.01 12.68 -1.02
C LEU A 58 -4.46 12.42 -0.58
N LEU A 59 -5.08 11.36 -1.09
CA LEU A 59 -6.42 10.91 -0.69
C LEU A 59 -6.38 9.88 0.45
N GLY A 60 -5.19 9.57 0.99
CA GLY A 60 -5.01 8.53 2.01
C GLY A 60 -5.15 7.10 1.45
N VAL A 61 -4.93 6.94 0.15
CA VAL A 61 -4.99 5.65 -0.55
C VAL A 61 -3.59 5.27 -1.01
N ASP A 62 -3.15 4.07 -0.65
CA ASP A 62 -1.93 3.48 -1.15
C ASP A 62 -2.20 2.73 -2.44
N ILE A 63 -1.36 2.94 -3.45
CA ILE A 63 -1.44 2.23 -4.73
C ILE A 63 -0.10 1.59 -5.09
N ASN A 64 -0.16 0.31 -5.43
CA ASN A 64 1.01 -0.52 -5.69
C ASN A 64 0.88 -1.28 -7.02
N LEU A 65 1.99 -1.36 -7.74
CA LEU A 65 2.14 -2.21 -8.91
C LEU A 65 2.91 -3.47 -8.50
N LEU A 66 2.26 -4.63 -8.61
CA LEU A 66 2.79 -5.91 -8.18
C LEU A 66 2.75 -6.93 -9.32
N ALA A 67 3.66 -7.91 -9.25
CA ALA A 67 3.55 -9.12 -10.05
C ALA A 67 2.31 -9.92 -9.62
N ALA A 68 1.54 -10.43 -10.58
CA ALA A 68 0.34 -11.23 -10.28
C ALA A 68 0.70 -12.66 -9.81
N GLU A 69 1.83 -13.18 -10.29
CA GLU A 69 2.33 -14.50 -9.97
C GLU A 69 2.94 -14.56 -8.56
N ASN A 70 2.88 -15.73 -7.93
CA ASN A 70 3.52 -16.00 -6.62
C ASN A 70 3.11 -15.01 -5.50
N ARG A 71 1.89 -14.45 -5.56
CA ARG A 71 1.36 -13.47 -4.59
C ARG A 71 1.07 -14.04 -3.21
N ARG A 72 0.68 -15.32 -3.12
CA ARG A 72 0.41 -15.99 -1.83
C ARG A 72 1.75 -16.38 -1.19
N LYS A 73 2.30 -15.47 -0.39
CA LYS A 73 3.51 -15.73 0.40
C LYS A 73 3.16 -16.56 1.64
N SER A 74 4.01 -17.51 1.99
CA SER A 74 3.83 -18.37 3.17
C SER A 74 4.44 -17.80 4.45
N LEU A 75 5.30 -16.80 4.32
CA LEU A 75 6.03 -16.20 5.43
C LEU A 75 6.15 -14.68 5.19
N LEU A 76 5.82 -13.91 6.22
CA LEU A 76 6.09 -12.47 6.30
C LEU A 76 7.16 -12.27 7.37
N ILE A 77 8.30 -11.72 6.96
CA ILE A 77 9.35 -11.26 7.89
C ILE A 77 9.31 -9.74 7.84
N ALA A 78 9.23 -9.12 9.00
CA ALA A 78 9.26 -7.67 9.17
C ALA A 78 10.34 -7.32 10.19
N ASP A 79 10.92 -6.14 10.05
CA ASP A 79 11.82 -5.60 11.05
C ASP A 79 11.06 -5.29 12.35
N MET A 80 11.76 -5.27 13.48
CA MET A 80 11.14 -5.05 14.78
C MET A 80 10.96 -3.56 15.05
N ASP A 81 12.08 -2.85 15.22
CA ASP A 81 12.11 -1.43 15.55
C ASP A 81 11.56 -0.61 14.36
N SER A 82 10.77 0.43 14.65
CA SER A 82 10.17 1.34 13.65
C SER A 82 9.28 0.70 12.56
N THR A 83 8.98 -0.60 12.66
CA THR A 83 8.07 -1.33 11.74
C THR A 83 6.98 -2.07 12.51
N MET A 84 7.34 -2.97 13.43
CA MET A 84 6.37 -3.72 14.25
C MET A 84 6.02 -2.97 15.55
N ILE A 85 7.00 -2.26 16.12
CA ILE A 85 6.83 -1.40 17.29
C ILE A 85 7.23 0.03 16.92
N GLY A 86 6.57 1.02 17.53
CA GLY A 86 6.85 2.45 17.29
C GLY A 86 8.05 2.96 18.08
N GLN A 87 8.60 2.14 18.96
CA GLN A 87 9.73 2.44 19.83
C GLN A 87 11.05 2.11 19.14
N GLU A 88 12.06 2.91 19.47
CA GLU A 88 13.47 2.61 19.17
C GLU A 88 14.07 2.03 20.47
N CYS A 89 13.97 0.72 20.63
CA CYS A 89 14.18 0.02 21.90
C CYS A 89 15.54 0.33 22.56
N ILE A 90 16.58 0.55 21.75
CA ILE A 90 17.93 0.85 22.23
C ILE A 90 18.02 2.29 22.77
N ASP A 91 17.36 3.24 22.12
CA ASP A 91 17.41 4.65 22.50
C ASP A 91 16.62 4.90 23.78
N GLU A 92 15.48 4.24 23.95
CA GLU A 92 14.73 4.25 25.20
C GLU A 92 15.55 3.66 26.37
N LEU A 93 16.24 2.53 26.13
CA LEU A 93 17.11 1.93 27.14
C LEU A 93 18.29 2.84 27.50
N ALA A 94 18.86 3.53 26.50
CA ALA A 94 19.95 4.48 26.72
C ALA A 94 19.50 5.72 27.51
N ALA A 95 18.28 6.22 27.25
CA ALA A 95 17.67 7.30 28.02
C ALA A 95 17.43 6.88 29.49
N GLU A 96 16.85 5.70 29.72
CA GLU A 96 16.61 5.15 31.07
C GLU A 96 17.93 4.90 31.84
N ALA A 97 18.98 4.46 31.15
CA ALA A 97 20.30 4.24 31.73
C ALA A 97 21.15 5.54 31.85
N GLY A 98 20.66 6.67 31.35
CA GLY A 98 21.35 7.96 31.38
C GLY A 98 22.57 8.07 30.47
N VAL A 99 22.65 7.24 29.42
CA VAL A 99 23.76 7.16 28.44
C VAL A 99 23.34 7.53 27.00
N GLY A 100 22.10 8.01 26.81
CA GLY A 100 21.59 8.46 25.51
C GLY A 100 22.11 9.85 25.08
N GLU A 101 21.85 10.20 23.82
CA GLU A 101 22.15 11.55 23.29
C GLU A 101 21.40 12.65 24.08
N ARG A 102 22.00 13.84 24.18
CA ARG A 102 21.41 15.02 24.85
C ARG A 102 20.76 15.96 23.86
#